data_AF-A0A6H5GUH0-F1
#
_entry.id   AF-A0A6H5GUH0-F1
#
_cell.length_a   1.000
_cell.length_b   1.000
_cell.length_c   1.000
_cell.angle_alpha   90.00
_cell.angle_beta   90.00
_cell.angle_gamma   90.00
#
_symmetry.space_group_name_H-M   'P 1'
#
loop_
_entity.id
_entity.type
_entity.pdbx_description
1 polymer ?
#
loop_
_entity_poly.entity_id
_entity_poly.type
_entity_poly.pdbx_seq_one_letter_code
_entity_poly.pdbx_strand_id
1 'polypeptide(L)'
;MDQARKVRVCITNEQNPNDSKSSMHFLKWIQLDGGDVIYEFPPEFQQLNSKHRTLLQIPTVKSVLKTLTRRGSYRIIAITLPATTVPLYFDDNGNSVFEEYYLEEKDLQKMEIGNLPCPNWARAQPTVIRSTECRNSRDSSEINCDDRRTATATNG
;
A
#
# COMPACT_ATOMS: atom_id res chain seq x y z
N MET A 1 -25.45 2.11 17.21
CA MET A 1 -25.02 0.88 16.54
C MET A 1 -23.64 1.13 15.98
N ASP A 2 -22.62 0.71 16.69
CA ASP A 2 -21.22 0.92 16.32
C ASP A 2 -20.82 -0.15 15.28
N GLN A 3 -21.00 0.16 13.99
CA GLN A 3 -20.65 -0.77 12.91
C GLN A 3 -19.24 -0.50 12.37
N ALA A 4 -18.39 -1.52 12.38
CA ALA A 4 -17.10 -1.48 11.71
C ALA A 4 -17.28 -1.41 10.18
N ARG A 5 -16.44 -0.63 9.50
CA ARG A 5 -16.50 -0.46 8.04
C ARG A 5 -15.22 -0.93 7.37
N LYS A 6 -15.36 -1.64 6.26
CA LYS A 6 -14.23 -2.01 5.41
C LYS A 6 -13.93 -0.88 4.45
N VAL A 7 -12.65 -0.51 4.36
CA VAL A 7 -12.17 0.57 3.51
C VAL A 7 -10.86 0.18 2.86
N ARG A 8 -10.53 0.82 1.75
CA ARG A 8 -9.20 0.80 1.15
C ARG A 8 -8.53 2.14 1.35
N VAL A 9 -7.24 2.11 1.63
CA VAL A 9 -6.43 3.32 1.85
C VAL A 9 -5.14 3.24 1.07
N CYS A 10 -4.68 4.37 0.51
CA CYS A 10 -3.32 4.49 -0.03
C CYS A 10 -2.40 5.19 0.95
N ILE A 11 -1.34 4.49 1.34
CA ILE A 11 -0.28 5.02 2.19
C ILE A 11 0.98 5.16 1.33
N THR A 12 1.57 6.36 1.34
CA THR A 12 2.82 6.69 0.66
C THR A 12 3.92 6.96 1.68
N ASN A 13 5.17 6.73 1.31
CA ASN A 13 6.34 7.16 2.08
C ASN A 13 7.03 8.30 1.33
N GLU A 14 6.91 9.51 1.83
CA GLU A 14 7.41 10.73 1.18
C GLU A 14 8.46 11.43 2.02
N GLN A 15 9.16 12.38 1.41
CA GLN A 15 10.11 13.22 2.12
C GLN A 15 9.39 14.05 3.18
N ASN A 16 9.98 14.17 4.37
CA ASN A 16 9.46 15.10 5.35
C ASN A 16 9.67 16.53 4.83
N PRO A 17 8.61 17.37 4.74
CA PRO A 17 8.73 18.73 4.25
C PRO A 17 9.67 19.59 5.11
N ASN A 18 9.83 19.26 6.39
CA ASN A 18 10.68 19.99 7.33
C ASN A 18 12.11 19.43 7.41
N ASP A 19 12.34 18.19 6.96
CA ASP A 19 13.66 17.54 7.03
C ASP A 19 13.89 16.63 5.82
N SER A 20 14.83 17.05 4.96
CA SER A 20 15.11 16.35 3.73
C SER A 20 15.73 14.96 3.92
N LYS A 21 16.29 14.68 5.10
CA LYS A 21 16.96 13.40 5.43
C LYS A 21 15.97 12.36 5.94
N SER A 22 14.89 12.77 6.61
CA SER A 22 13.85 11.86 7.06
C SER A 22 12.76 11.64 6.01
N SER A 23 11.97 10.59 6.22
CA SER A 23 10.79 10.29 5.41
C SER A 23 9.63 10.01 6.34
N MET A 24 8.44 10.37 5.88
CA MET A 24 7.20 10.30 6.64
C MET A 24 6.14 9.59 5.82
N HIS A 25 5.21 8.98 6.53
CA HIS A 25 4.09 8.27 5.92
C HIS A 25 2.90 9.22 5.77
N PHE A 26 2.30 9.19 4.59
CA PHE A 26 1.15 10.02 4.25
C PHE A 26 -0.02 9.13 3.80
N LEU A 27 -1.22 9.46 4.27
CA LEU A 27 -2.49 8.89 3.82
C LEU A 27 -3.04 9.77 2.72
N LYS A 28 -3.02 9.32 1.47
CA LYS A 28 -3.45 10.13 0.33
C LYS A 28 -4.96 10.16 0.17
N TRP A 29 -5.59 9.00 0.27
CA TRP A 29 -7.02 8.87 0.07
C TRP A 29 -7.57 7.65 0.82
N ILE A 30 -8.88 7.67 1.00
CA ILE A 30 -9.69 6.57 1.52
C ILE A 30 -10.81 6.23 0.55
N GLN A 31 -11.21 4.98 0.53
CA GLN A 31 -12.25 4.45 -0.34
C GLN A 31 -13.11 3.48 0.45
N LEU A 32 -14.42 3.55 0.31
CA LEU A 32 -15.31 2.51 0.84
C LEU A 32 -15.08 1.20 0.08
N ASP A 33 -15.05 0.08 0.80
CA ASP A 33 -14.85 -1.22 0.14
C ASP A 33 -16.01 -1.51 -0.83
N GLY A 34 -15.68 -1.70 -2.10
CA GLY A 34 -16.66 -1.90 -3.17
C GLY A 34 -17.23 -0.61 -3.80
N GLY A 35 -16.80 0.58 -3.37
CA GLY A 35 -17.17 1.85 -4.03
C GLY A 35 -16.23 2.22 -5.18
N ASP A 36 -16.71 3.02 -6.14
CA ASP A 36 -15.90 3.56 -7.25
C ASP A 36 -15.36 4.97 -6.99
N VAL A 37 -15.73 5.56 -5.86
CA VAL A 37 -15.32 6.91 -5.45
C VAL A 37 -14.23 6.83 -4.39
N ILE A 38 -13.14 7.56 -4.61
CA ILE A 38 -12.13 7.83 -3.59
C ILE A 38 -12.34 9.21 -2.99
N TYR A 39 -11.92 9.36 -1.75
CA TYR A 39 -11.96 10.59 -1.00
C TYR A 39 -10.53 11.00 -0.69
N GLU A 40 -10.07 12.09 -1.32
CA GLU A 40 -8.70 12.57 -1.16
C GLU A 40 -8.55 13.44 0.09
N PHE A 41 -7.48 13.19 0.84
CA PHE A 41 -7.14 14.02 2.01
C PHE A 41 -6.39 15.27 1.57
N PRO A 42 -6.78 16.46 2.04
CA PRO A 42 -5.99 17.68 1.90
C PRO A 42 -4.57 17.51 2.43
N PRO A 43 -3.54 18.13 1.81
CA PRO A 43 -2.13 17.96 2.18
C PRO A 43 -1.82 18.14 3.68
N GLU A 44 -2.54 19.04 4.35
CA GLU A 44 -2.43 19.32 5.79
C GLU A 44 -2.91 18.15 6.68
N PHE A 45 -3.80 17.31 6.17
CA PHE A 45 -4.35 16.16 6.90
C PHE A 45 -3.67 14.85 6.54
N GLN A 46 -2.91 14.78 5.45
CA GLN A 46 -2.30 13.52 4.98
C GLN A 46 -1.30 12.89 5.96
N GLN A 47 -0.72 13.64 6.92
CA GLN A 47 0.33 13.12 7.80
C GLN A 47 -0.16 12.01 8.75
N LEU A 48 0.22 10.77 8.48
CA LEU A 48 -0.29 9.60 9.19
C LEU A 48 0.03 9.60 10.69
N ASN A 49 1.28 9.94 11.05
CA ASN A 49 1.75 9.90 12.44
C ASN A 49 1.09 10.96 13.34
N SER A 50 0.73 12.10 12.76
CA SER A 50 0.19 13.24 13.50
C SER A 50 -1.34 13.18 13.55
N LYS A 51 -1.97 12.93 12.39
CA LYS A 51 -3.42 13.07 12.19
C LYS A 51 -4.18 11.75 12.31
N HIS A 52 -3.56 10.63 11.95
CA HIS A 52 -4.23 9.33 11.86
C HIS A 52 -3.73 8.30 12.89
N ARG A 53 -3.55 8.74 14.15
CA ARG A 53 -3.05 7.87 15.24
C ARG A 53 -3.93 6.63 15.47
N THR A 54 -5.23 6.73 15.20
CA THR A 54 -6.17 5.61 15.29
C THR A 54 -5.89 4.54 14.24
N LEU A 55 -5.53 4.91 13.01
CA LEU A 55 -5.13 3.95 11.97
C LEU A 55 -3.83 3.25 12.31
N LEU A 56 -2.90 3.95 12.97
CA LEU A 56 -1.66 3.35 13.44
C LEU A 56 -1.89 2.22 14.44
N GLN A 57 -3.05 2.13 15.09
CA GLN A 57 -3.35 1.01 16.00
C GLN A 57 -3.72 -0.27 15.25
N ILE A 58 -4.11 -0.17 13.98
CA ILE A 58 -4.51 -1.32 13.16
C ILE A 58 -3.26 -2.14 12.80
N PRO A 59 -3.19 -3.44 13.15
CA PRO A 59 -1.99 -4.27 12.91
C PRO A 59 -1.57 -4.30 11.45
N THR A 60 -2.53 -4.38 10.52
CA THR A 60 -2.27 -4.36 9.07
C THR A 60 -1.53 -3.10 8.65
N VAL A 61 -1.94 -1.93 9.16
CA VAL A 61 -1.28 -0.66 8.90
C VAL A 61 0.15 -0.70 9.43
N LYS A 62 0.35 -1.10 10.70
CA LYS A 62 1.71 -1.23 11.29
C LYS A 62 2.63 -2.11 10.44
N SER A 63 2.14 -3.25 9.98
CA SER A 63 2.91 -4.16 9.12
C SER A 63 3.28 -3.52 7.78
N VAL A 64 2.36 -2.78 7.18
CA VAL A 64 2.60 -2.09 5.90
C VAL A 64 3.65 -1.01 6.05
N LEU A 65 3.59 -0.20 7.11
CA LEU A 65 4.58 0.84 7.39
C LEU A 65 6.00 0.25 7.54
N LYS A 66 6.13 -0.93 8.16
CA LYS A 66 7.42 -1.64 8.24
C LYS A 66 7.97 -2.04 6.87
N THR A 67 7.09 -2.35 5.91
CA THR A 67 7.50 -2.71 4.54
C THR A 67 7.72 -1.50 3.64
N LEU A 68 7.16 -0.34 3.99
CA LEU A 68 7.17 0.86 3.17
C LEU A 68 8.43 1.72 3.42
N THR A 69 9.61 1.12 3.25
CA THR A 69 10.89 1.75 3.62
C THR A 69 11.45 2.68 2.56
N ARG A 70 11.09 2.46 1.28
CA ARG A 70 11.62 3.24 0.15
C ARG A 70 10.84 4.54 -0.01
N ARG A 71 11.54 5.67 -0.07
CA ARG A 71 10.95 6.98 -0.39
C ARG A 71 10.32 6.96 -1.80
N GLY A 72 9.16 7.57 -1.93
CA GLY A 72 8.33 7.56 -3.14
C GLY A 72 7.57 6.26 -3.38
N SER A 73 7.69 5.26 -2.48
CA SER A 73 6.89 4.04 -2.58
C SER A 73 5.53 4.21 -1.93
N TYR A 74 4.57 3.41 -2.38
CA TYR A 74 3.22 3.39 -1.82
C TYR A 74 2.66 1.97 -1.74
N ARG A 75 1.64 1.82 -0.91
CA ARG A 75 0.84 0.60 -0.76
C ARG A 75 -0.63 0.98 -0.62
N ILE A 76 -1.47 0.28 -1.37
CA ILE A 76 -2.91 0.30 -1.20
C ILE A 76 -3.28 -0.94 -0.40
N ILE A 77 -4.02 -0.75 0.68
CA ILE A 77 -4.42 -1.85 1.57
C ILE A 77 -5.89 -1.76 1.91
N ALA A 78 -6.53 -2.92 2.02
CA ALA A 78 -7.86 -3.05 2.61
C ALA A 78 -7.71 -3.21 4.12
N ILE A 79 -8.43 -2.39 4.87
CA ILE A 79 -8.49 -2.43 6.33
C ILE A 79 -9.94 -2.40 6.80
N THR A 80 -10.18 -2.90 8.00
CA THR A 80 -11.47 -2.72 8.67
C THR A 80 -11.28 -1.64 9.73
N LEU A 81 -11.98 -0.53 9.58
CA LEU A 81 -12.06 0.52 10.58
C LEU A 81 -12.93 0.02 11.74
N PRO A 82 -12.39 -0.03 12.97
CA PRO A 82 -13.18 -0.26 14.16
C PRO A 82 -14.30 0.76 14.24
N ALA A 83 -15.44 0.36 14.78
CA ALA A 83 -16.60 1.23 14.87
C ALA A 83 -16.35 2.52 15.67
N THR A 84 -15.45 2.48 16.65
CA THR A 84 -15.01 3.67 17.40
C THR A 84 -14.25 4.70 16.54
N THR A 85 -13.70 4.26 15.40
CA THR A 85 -12.92 5.12 14.49
C THR A 85 -13.70 5.53 13.25
N VAL A 86 -14.80 4.84 12.92
CA VAL A 86 -15.64 5.17 11.76
C VAL A 86 -16.14 6.62 11.80
N PRO A 87 -16.65 7.15 12.93
CA PRO A 87 -17.12 8.54 13.02
C PRO A 87 -16.02 9.59 12.80
N LEU A 88 -14.74 9.21 12.84
CA LEU A 88 -13.61 10.12 12.58
C LEU A 88 -13.36 10.35 11.09
N TYR A 89 -13.87 9.45 10.23
CA TYR A 89 -13.64 9.45 8.80
C TYR A 89 -14.93 9.56 8.00
N PHE A 90 -16.08 9.26 8.60
CA PHE A 90 -17.37 9.25 7.96
C PHE A 90 -18.42 9.89 8.86
N ASP A 91 -19.32 10.67 8.25
CA ASP A 91 -20.53 11.13 8.92
C ASP A 91 -21.62 10.03 8.96
N ASP A 92 -22.75 10.35 9.59
CA ASP A 92 -23.91 9.45 9.69
C ASP A 92 -24.54 9.14 8.32
N ASN A 93 -24.34 10.03 7.34
CA ASN A 93 -24.82 9.90 5.98
C ASN A 93 -23.87 9.05 5.10
N GLY A 94 -22.68 8.71 5.60
CA GLY A 94 -21.66 7.96 4.88
C GLY A 94 -20.75 8.80 3.99
N ASN A 95 -20.83 10.12 4.05
CA ASN A 95 -19.87 11.02 3.40
C ASN A 95 -18.55 10.97 4.16
N SER A 96 -17.43 11.02 3.45
CA SER A 96 -16.13 11.06 4.12
C SER A 96 -15.84 12.45 4.66
N VAL A 97 -15.70 12.55 5.99
CA VAL A 97 -15.43 13.79 6.72
C VAL A 97 -14.26 13.54 7.67
N PHE A 98 -13.29 14.45 7.69
CA PHE A 98 -12.15 14.37 8.61
C PHE A 98 -11.90 15.72 9.28
N GLU A 99 -11.85 15.76 10.61
CA GLU A 99 -11.71 17.00 11.39
C GLU A 99 -12.66 18.12 10.90
N GLU A 100 -13.94 17.78 10.65
CA GLU A 100 -15.00 18.68 10.11
C GLU A 100 -14.82 19.12 8.65
N TYR A 101 -13.81 18.60 7.94
CA TYR A 101 -13.58 18.86 6.53
C TYR A 101 -14.18 17.75 5.65
N TYR A 102 -15.03 18.11 4.70
CA TYR A 102 -15.54 17.20 3.68
C TYR A 102 -14.45 16.90 2.64
N LEU A 103 -14.08 15.64 2.51
CA LEU A 103 -13.02 15.23 1.59
C LEU A 103 -13.47 15.35 0.13
N GLU A 104 -12.52 15.65 -0.76
CA GLU A 104 -12.82 15.77 -2.19
C GLU A 104 -13.13 14.38 -2.78
N GLU A 105 -14.32 14.24 -3.34
CA GLU A 105 -14.75 13.04 -4.06
C GLU A 105 -14.14 13.00 -5.45
N LYS A 106 -13.49 11.88 -5.76
CA LYS A 106 -12.98 11.64 -7.11
C LYS A 106 -13.41 10.27 -7.61
N ASP A 107 -14.00 10.26 -8.79
CA ASP A 107 -14.46 9.07 -9.48
C ASP A 107 -13.27 8.37 -10.14
N LEU A 108 -12.94 7.17 -9.67
CA LEU A 108 -11.81 6.39 -10.20
C LEU A 108 -11.97 6.06 -11.68
N GLN A 109 -13.21 5.89 -12.16
CA GLN A 109 -13.48 5.54 -13.55
C GLN A 109 -13.20 6.71 -14.50
N LYS A 110 -13.26 7.94 -13.98
CA LYS A 110 -13.03 9.17 -14.75
C LYS A 110 -11.58 9.66 -14.67
N MET A 111 -10.76 9.08 -13.79
CA MET A 111 -9.35 9.43 -13.70
C MET A 111 -8.55 8.77 -14.82
N GLU A 112 -7.84 9.58 -15.59
CA GLU A 112 -6.78 9.08 -16.46
C GLU A 112 -5.68 8.43 -15.62
N ILE A 113 -5.07 7.35 -16.13
CA ILE A 113 -4.05 6.56 -15.41
C ILE A 113 -2.90 7.43 -14.86
N GLY A 114 -2.57 8.52 -15.55
CA GLY A 114 -1.52 9.48 -15.14
C GLY A 114 -1.90 10.41 -13.99
N ASN A 115 -3.19 10.58 -13.69
CA ASN A 115 -3.71 11.50 -12.67
C ASN A 115 -4.10 10.79 -11.37
N LEU A 116 -3.88 9.47 -11.30
CA LEU A 116 -4.13 8.72 -10.09
C LEU A 116 -3.05 9.07 -9.04
N PRO A 117 -3.44 9.43 -7.79
CA PRO A 117 -2.49 9.71 -6.73
C PRO A 117 -1.59 8.50 -6.39
N CYS A 118 -2.00 7.30 -6.79
CA CYS A 118 -1.25 6.04 -6.66
C CYS A 118 -1.44 5.18 -7.94
N PRO A 119 -0.57 5.26 -8.97
CA PRO A 119 -0.89 4.84 -10.34
C PRO A 119 -1.06 3.32 -10.61
N ASN A 120 -0.86 2.43 -9.63
CA ASN A 120 -1.02 0.97 -9.80
C ASN A 120 -2.24 0.41 -9.05
N TRP A 121 -3.41 1.02 -9.21
CA TRP A 121 -4.68 0.46 -8.71
C TRP A 121 -4.96 -0.96 -9.25
N ALA A 122 -4.62 -1.21 -10.52
CA ALA A 122 -4.91 -2.46 -11.22
C ALA A 122 -4.10 -3.69 -10.71
N ARG A 123 -2.99 -3.48 -10.00
CA ARG A 123 -2.15 -4.57 -9.45
C ARG A 123 -2.58 -5.05 -8.06
N ALA A 124 -3.49 -4.33 -7.40
CA ALA A 124 -3.94 -4.63 -6.04
C ALA A 124 -5.31 -5.31 -5.98
N GLN A 125 -5.96 -5.55 -7.13
CA GLN A 125 -6.98 -6.60 -7.21
C GLN A 125 -6.33 -7.91 -6.76
N PRO A 126 -7.03 -8.80 -6.02
CA PRO A 126 -6.53 -10.14 -5.82
C PRO A 126 -6.47 -10.77 -7.21
N THR A 127 -5.29 -10.75 -7.84
CA THR A 127 -4.98 -11.68 -8.89
C THR A 127 -5.27 -13.03 -8.27
N VAL A 128 -6.25 -13.74 -8.82
CA VAL A 128 -6.31 -15.20 -8.68
C VAL A 128 -4.88 -15.64 -8.96
N ILE A 129 -4.16 -16.06 -7.91
CA ILE A 129 -2.82 -16.60 -8.05
C ILE A 129 -3.03 -17.92 -8.75
N ARG A 130 -3.10 -17.89 -10.08
CA ARG A 130 -2.78 -19.05 -10.89
C ARG A 130 -1.27 -19.14 -10.81
N SER A 131 -0.81 -19.92 -9.85
CA SER A 131 0.56 -20.38 -9.76
C SER A 131 0.93 -21.03 -11.08
N THR A 132 1.63 -20.31 -11.95
CA THR A 132 2.42 -20.93 -13.01
C THR A 132 3.64 -20.07 -13.31
N GLU A 133 4.78 -20.64 -12.93
CA GLU A 133 6.09 -20.56 -13.59
C GLU A 133 6.85 -19.23 -13.54
N CYS A 134 7.73 -19.14 -12.55
CA CYS A 134 9.05 -18.55 -12.75
C CYS A 134 9.80 -19.35 -13.81
N ARG A 135 9.80 -18.91 -15.07
CA ARG A 135 10.82 -19.32 -16.04
C ARG A 135 11.95 -18.30 -16.04
N ASN A 136 13.07 -18.72 -15.44
CA ASN A 136 14.38 -18.13 -15.64
C ASN A 136 14.64 -17.95 -17.13
N SER A 137 14.97 -16.73 -17.54
CA SER A 137 15.69 -16.49 -18.78
C SER A 137 16.93 -15.68 -18.43
N ARG A 138 18.04 -16.39 -18.23
CA ARG A 138 19.39 -15.85 -18.38
C ARG A 138 20.04 -16.67 -19.46
N ASP A 139 20.11 -16.04 -20.62
CA ASP A 139 20.89 -16.47 -21.76
C ASP A 139 22.38 -16.19 -21.52
N SER A 140 23.22 -16.97 -22.21
CA SER A 140 24.65 -16.79 -22.45
C SER A 140 25.64 -17.11 -21.32
N SER A 141 26.25 -18.29 -21.37
CA SER A 141 27.60 -18.48 -21.96
C SER A 141 28.13 -19.91 -21.74
N GLU A 142 28.61 -20.51 -22.83
CA GLU A 142 29.32 -21.78 -22.89
C GLU A 142 30.49 -21.82 -21.90
N ILE A 143 30.64 -22.91 -21.13
CA ILE A 143 31.95 -23.48 -20.78
C ILE A 143 31.85 -25.01 -20.79
N ASN A 144 32.75 -25.54 -21.62
CA ASN A 144 33.11 -26.91 -21.90
C ASN A 144 33.44 -27.71 -20.62
N CYS A 145 32.96 -28.95 -20.49
CA CYS A 145 33.30 -29.86 -19.40
C CYS A 145 34.08 -31.06 -19.96
N ASP A 146 35.38 -30.88 -20.13
CA ASP A 146 36.36 -31.96 -20.25
C ASP A 146 37.38 -31.71 -19.13
N ASP A 147 37.42 -32.57 -18.10
CA ASP A 147 38.67 -33.08 -17.54
C ASP A 147 38.40 -34.22 -16.53
N ARG A 148 39.07 -35.35 -16.77
CA ARG A 148 39.20 -36.49 -15.86
C ARG A 148 40.04 -36.10 -14.64
N ARG A 149 39.63 -36.49 -13.43
CA ARG A 149 40.59 -37.02 -12.45
C ARG A 149 39.98 -37.91 -11.37
N THR A 150 40.60 -39.07 -11.28
CA THR A 150 40.51 -40.16 -10.31
C THR A 150 40.79 -39.72 -8.87
N ALA A 151 40.08 -40.32 -7.91
CA ALA A 151 40.52 -40.37 -6.52
C ALA A 151 40.29 -41.78 -5.96
N THR A 152 41.41 -42.42 -5.61
CA THR A 152 41.57 -43.72 -4.96
C THR A 152 41.14 -43.67 -3.49
N ALA A 153 40.37 -44.66 -3.06
CA ALA A 153 40.05 -44.89 -1.65
C ALA A 153 41.22 -45.62 -0.96
N THR A 154 41.71 -45.06 0.14
CA THR A 154 42.56 -45.74 1.13
C THR A 154 41.87 -45.56 2.47
N ASN A 155 41.51 -46.65 3.14
CA ASN A 155 41.27 -46.67 4.59
C ASN A 155 41.73 -48.05 5.10
N GLY A 156 42.57 -48.01 6.14
CA GLY A 156 43.13 -49.17 6.82
C GLY A 156 42.26 -49.68 7.97
#